data_AF-R9KUY3-F1
#
_entry.id   AF-R9KUY3-F1
#
_cell.length_a   1.000
_cell.length_b   1.000
_cell.length_c   1.000
_cell.angle_alpha   90.00
_cell.angle_beta   90.00
_cell.angle_gamma   90.00
#
_symmetry.space_group_name_H-M   'P 1'
#
loop_
_entity.id
_entity.type
_entity.pdbx_description
1 polymer ?
#
loop_
_entity_poly.entity_id
_entity_poly.type
_entity_poly.pdbx_seq_one_letter_code
_entity_poly.pdbx_strand_id
1 'polypeptide(L)'
;MERHPKQIHVRMSEAEVERAKRLAGDTGMTLSDLIRVLLQMPASSVGEGGRLIVIDRTTAAKLAREMRRWGHHYNQAVHALNAIAYYLRANDMDAPDVLEELDRASGKLAAMQPGVEALRRNVEDVAGSVVASLGR
;
A
#
# COMPACT_ATOMS: atom_id res chain seq x y z
N MET A 1 -19.57 9.87 -12.33
CA MET A 1 -19.39 8.54 -12.93
C MET A 1 -18.78 8.74 -14.31
N GLU A 2 -17.53 8.35 -14.50
CA GLU A 2 -16.90 8.45 -15.83
C GLU A 2 -17.67 7.55 -16.80
N ARG A 3 -18.25 8.14 -17.83
CA ARG A 3 -19.02 7.39 -18.83
C ARG A 3 -18.01 6.82 -19.83
N HIS A 4 -18.07 5.53 -20.12
CA HIS A 4 -17.26 4.88 -21.15
C HIS A 4 -18.07 4.75 -22.45
N PRO A 5 -18.03 5.73 -23.38
CA PRO A 5 -18.90 5.77 -24.55
C PRO A 5 -18.44 4.88 -25.71
N LYS A 6 -17.19 4.39 -25.68
CA LYS A 6 -16.60 3.59 -26.75
C LYS A 6 -16.76 2.10 -26.45
N GLN A 7 -17.00 1.33 -27.51
CA GLN A 7 -17.17 -0.12 -27.44
C GLN A 7 -16.02 -0.83 -28.16
N ILE A 8 -15.66 -2.00 -27.65
CA ILE A 8 -14.72 -2.94 -28.28
C ILE A 8 -15.50 -4.24 -28.47
N HIS A 9 -15.47 -4.80 -29.68
CA HIS A 9 -16.05 -6.10 -29.98
C HIS A 9 -14.93 -7.11 -30.17
N VAL A 10 -15.02 -8.22 -29.44
CA VAL A 10 -14.04 -9.31 -29.50
C VAL A 10 -14.81 -10.60 -29.81
N ARG A 11 -14.36 -11.35 -30.80
CA ARG A 11 -14.86 -12.71 -31.06
C ARG A 11 -14.20 -13.65 -30.06
N MET A 12 -15.02 -14.43 -29.37
CA MET A 12 -14.56 -15.38 -28.37
C MET A 12 -15.35 -16.68 -28.54
N SER A 13 -14.69 -17.80 -28.28
CA SER A 13 -15.35 -19.08 -28.07
C SER A 13 -16.18 -19.06 -26.78
N GLU A 14 -17.16 -19.96 -26.70
CA GLU A 14 -18.00 -20.11 -25.51
C GLU A 14 -17.16 -20.41 -24.26
N ALA A 15 -16.14 -21.26 -24.40
CA ALA A 15 -15.23 -21.61 -23.31
C ALA A 15 -14.42 -20.40 -22.79
N GLU A 16 -14.02 -19.48 -23.67
CA GLU A 16 -13.33 -18.26 -23.27
C GLU A 16 -14.24 -17.30 -22.51
N VAL A 17 -15.48 -17.15 -22.97
CA VAL A 17 -16.48 -16.31 -22.30
C VAL A 17 -16.78 -16.84 -20.89
N GLU A 18 -16.97 -18.15 -20.75
CA GLU A 18 -17.23 -18.76 -19.43
C GLU A 18 -16.03 -18.69 -18.49
N ARG A 19 -14.79 -18.78 -19.01
CA ARG A 19 -13.59 -18.50 -18.20
C ARG A 19 -13.57 -17.05 -17.71
N ALA A 20 -13.85 -16.08 -18.58
CA ALA A 20 -13.84 -14.67 -18.22
C ALA A 20 -14.93 -14.31 -17.20
N LYS A 21 -16.14 -14.86 -17.35
CA LYS A 21 -17.24 -14.68 -16.38
C LYS A 21 -16.90 -15.26 -15.01
N ARG A 22 -16.34 -16.47 -14.96
CA ARG A 22 -15.91 -17.08 -13.70
C ARG A 22 -14.85 -16.23 -13.00
N LEU A 23 -13.81 -15.82 -13.72
CA LEU A 23 -12.77 -14.95 -13.18
C LEU A 23 -13.32 -13.61 -12.65
N ALA A 24 -14.27 -13.01 -13.37
CA ALA A 24 -14.95 -11.79 -12.91
C ALA A 24 -15.73 -12.05 -11.61
N GLY A 25 -16.45 -13.17 -11.52
CA GLY A 25 -17.17 -13.58 -10.31
C GLY A 25 -16.24 -13.81 -9.12
N ASP A 26 -15.17 -14.59 -9.32
CA ASP A 26 -14.18 -14.92 -8.29
C ASP A 26 -13.46 -13.68 -7.75
N THR A 27 -13.32 -12.63 -8.58
CA THR A 27 -12.69 -11.35 -8.21
C THR A 27 -13.68 -10.28 -7.75
N GLY A 28 -14.99 -10.57 -7.72
CA GLY A 28 -16.03 -9.59 -7.36
C GLY A 28 -16.17 -8.43 -8.36
N MET A 29 -15.73 -8.62 -9.60
CA MET A 29 -15.76 -7.62 -10.66
C MET A 29 -16.91 -7.88 -11.63
N THR A 30 -17.38 -6.82 -12.30
CA THR A 30 -18.17 -7.04 -13.53
C THR A 30 -17.22 -7.47 -14.65
N LEU A 31 -17.74 -8.13 -15.68
CA LEU A 31 -16.93 -8.50 -16.85
C LEU A 31 -16.27 -7.27 -17.49
N SER A 32 -16.98 -6.13 -17.55
CA SER A 32 -16.42 -4.88 -18.04
C SER A 32 -15.30 -4.33 -17.17
N ASP A 33 -15.40 -4.47 -15.84
CA ASP A 33 -14.33 -4.04 -14.93
C ASP A 33 -13.09 -4.90 -15.09
N LEU A 34 -13.26 -6.22 -15.19
CA LEU A 34 -12.16 -7.15 -15.45
C LEU A 34 -11.41 -6.79 -16.73
N ILE A 35 -12.13 -6.55 -17.84
CA ILE A 35 -11.51 -6.14 -19.11
C ILE A 35 -10.78 -4.80 -18.97
N ARG A 36 -11.38 -3.79 -18.32
CA ARG A 36 -10.72 -2.48 -18.11
C ARG A 36 -9.48 -2.59 -17.25
N VAL A 37 -9.47 -3.47 -16.26
CA VAL A 37 -8.31 -3.76 -15.43
C VAL A 37 -7.19 -4.40 -16.27
N LEU A 38 -7.51 -5.42 -17.06
CA LEU A 38 -6.53 -6.09 -17.92
C LEU A 38 -5.94 -5.14 -18.97
N LEU A 39 -6.75 -4.22 -19.53
CA LEU A 39 -6.30 -3.21 -20.49
C LEU A 39 -5.33 -2.17 -19.89
N GLN A 40 -5.23 -2.07 -18.57
CA GLN A 40 -4.23 -1.21 -17.92
C GLN A 40 -2.84 -1.86 -17.85
N MET A 41 -2.69 -3.13 -18.28
CA MET A 41 -1.38 -3.77 -18.36
C MET A 41 -0.50 -3.10 -19.42
N PRO A 42 0.72 -2.65 -19.05
CA PRO A 42 1.68 -2.15 -20.02
C PRO A 42 2.15 -3.29 -20.93
N ALA A 43 2.40 -2.96 -22.20
CA ALA A 43 2.83 -3.93 -23.20
C ALA A 43 4.12 -4.68 -22.81
N SER A 44 5.02 -4.03 -22.06
CA SER A 44 6.25 -4.64 -21.53
C SER A 44 5.99 -5.79 -20.56
N SER A 45 4.82 -5.85 -19.93
CA SER A 45 4.45 -6.94 -19.03
C SER A 45 3.75 -8.11 -19.74
N VAL A 46 3.45 -7.96 -21.04
CA VAL A 46 2.81 -8.99 -21.84
C VAL A 46 3.89 -9.96 -22.36
N GLY A 47 3.85 -11.22 -21.91
CA GLY A 47 4.79 -12.27 -22.34
C GLY A 47 5.81 -12.69 -21.29
N GLU A 48 6.09 -11.84 -20.30
CA GLU A 48 7.04 -12.13 -19.21
C GLU A 48 6.37 -12.70 -17.94
N GLY A 49 5.06 -13.01 -18.00
CA GLY A 49 4.31 -13.48 -16.82
C GLY A 49 4.01 -12.38 -15.81
N GLY A 50 3.82 -11.13 -16.27
CA GLY A 50 3.59 -9.97 -15.41
C GLY A 50 2.44 -10.15 -14.43
N ARG A 51 2.69 -9.79 -13.16
CA ARG A 51 1.68 -9.81 -12.09
C ARG A 51 0.88 -8.48 -12.12
N LEU A 52 -0.44 -8.59 -12.26
CA LEU A 52 -1.37 -7.46 -12.17
C LEU A 52 -2.00 -7.41 -10.78
N ILE A 53 -1.84 -6.31 -10.07
CA ILE A 53 -2.45 -6.05 -8.77
C ILE A 53 -3.51 -4.97 -8.95
N VAL A 54 -4.72 -5.23 -8.45
CA VAL A 54 -5.83 -4.28 -8.52
C VAL A 54 -6.07 -3.70 -7.13
N ILE A 55 -6.02 -2.38 -7.03
CA ILE A 55 -6.28 -1.66 -5.78
C ILE A 55 -7.48 -0.75 -6.01
N ASP A 56 -8.57 -0.99 -5.28
CA ASP A 56 -9.71 -0.09 -5.32
C ASP A 56 -9.42 1.22 -4.57
N ARG A 57 -10.16 2.27 -4.89
CA ARG A 57 -9.97 3.61 -4.32
C ARG A 57 -10.10 3.64 -2.79
N THR A 58 -11.01 2.85 -2.23
CA THR A 58 -11.24 2.79 -0.78
C THR A 58 -10.05 2.17 -0.09
N THR A 59 -9.53 1.07 -0.64
CA THR A 59 -8.33 0.38 -0.15
C THR A 59 -7.10 1.28 -0.29
N ALA A 60 -6.90 1.94 -1.43
CA ALA A 60 -5.83 2.93 -1.61
C ALA A 60 -5.92 4.06 -0.57
N ALA A 61 -7.12 4.59 -0.30
CA ALA A 61 -7.32 5.62 0.70
C ALA A 61 -7.06 5.14 2.14
N LYS A 62 -7.41 3.89 2.46
CA LYS A 62 -7.09 3.26 3.76
C LYS A 62 -5.58 3.10 3.93
N LEU A 63 -4.89 2.58 2.92
CA LEU A 63 -3.42 2.46 2.93
C LEU A 63 -2.75 3.82 3.14
N ALA A 64 -3.18 4.85 2.40
CA ALA A 64 -2.65 6.19 2.56
C ALA A 64 -2.90 6.79 3.95
N ARG A 65 -4.01 6.46 4.61
CA ARG A 65 -4.29 6.91 5.99
C ARG A 65 -3.36 6.23 7.00
N GLU A 66 -3.19 4.91 6.88
CA GLU A 66 -2.28 4.16 7.75
C GLU A 66 -0.83 4.63 7.58
N MET A 67 -0.36 4.88 6.35
CA MET A 67 0.98 5.42 6.11
C MET A 67 1.20 6.78 6.81
N ARG A 68 0.21 7.69 6.76
CA ARG A 68 0.30 8.97 7.48
C ARG A 68 0.33 8.78 9.00
N ARG A 69 -0.47 7.86 9.53
CA ARG A 69 -0.48 7.52 10.96
C ARG A 69 0.88 7.02 11.43
N TRP A 70 1.53 6.15 10.65
CA TRP A 70 2.88 5.67 10.95
C TRP A 70 3.92 6.80 10.91
N GLY A 71 3.82 7.70 9.93
CA GLY A 71 4.66 8.90 9.87
C GLY A 71 4.50 9.80 11.09
N HIS A 72 3.28 9.94 11.63
CA HIS A 72 3.04 10.68 12.87
C HIS A 72 3.70 10.02 14.09
N HIS A 73 3.59 8.69 14.23
CA HIS A 73 4.25 7.96 15.31
C HIS A 73 5.78 8.05 15.24
N TYR A 74 6.35 7.98 14.04
CA TYR A 74 7.79 8.19 13.83
C TYR A 74 8.20 9.60 14.29
N ASN A 75 7.48 10.63 13.85
CA ASN A 75 7.80 12.01 14.19
C ASN A 75 7.67 12.25 15.70
N GLN A 76 6.70 11.64 16.38
CA GLN A 76 6.59 11.69 17.85
C GLN A 76 7.81 11.07 18.53
N ALA A 77 8.31 9.93 18.05
CA ALA A 77 9.51 9.31 18.60
C ALA A 77 10.74 10.20 18.41
N VAL A 78 10.91 10.80 17.23
CA VAL A 78 12.01 11.76 16.95
C VAL A 78 11.90 13.00 17.85
N HIS A 79 10.70 13.54 18.07
CA HIS A 79 10.53 14.68 18.97
C HIS A 79 10.88 14.34 20.42
N ALA A 80 10.51 13.15 20.92
CA ALA A 80 10.90 12.70 22.25
C ALA A 80 12.44 12.60 22.36
N LEU A 81 13.10 12.02 21.36
CA LEU A 81 14.56 11.93 21.31
C LEU A 81 15.25 13.30 21.27
N ASN A 82 14.71 14.24 20.49
CA ASN A 82 15.23 15.61 20.44
C ASN A 82 15.04 16.36 21.76
N ALA A 83 13.92 16.12 22.47
CA ALA A 83 13.69 16.70 23.78
C ALA A 83 14.70 16.17 24.82
N ILE A 84 14.93 14.86 24.87
CA ILE A 84 15.97 14.25 25.71
C ILE A 84 17.33 14.88 25.41
N ALA A 85 17.70 14.98 24.13
CA ALA A 85 18.97 15.57 23.72
C ALA A 85 19.10 17.05 24.12
N TYR A 86 18.01 17.82 24.09
CA TYR A 86 17.99 19.21 24.52
C TYR A 86 18.24 19.33 26.04
N TYR A 87 17.49 18.61 26.86
CA TYR A 87 17.60 18.70 28.31
C TYR A 87 18.92 18.14 28.85
N LEU A 88 19.46 17.09 28.21
CA LEU A 88 20.82 16.60 28.48
C LEU A 88 21.89 17.68 28.23
N ARG A 89 21.76 18.47 27.15
CA ARG A 89 22.69 19.58 26.87
C ARG A 89 22.52 20.74 27.85
N ALA A 90 21.30 20.97 28.33
CA ALA A 90 21.00 21.99 29.32
C ALA A 90 21.40 21.60 30.75
N ASN A 91 21.80 20.34 30.98
CA ASN A 91 22.05 19.77 32.32
C ASN A 91 20.81 19.85 33.23
N ASP A 92 19.62 19.81 32.63
CA ASP A 92 18.31 20.08 33.25
C ASP A 92 17.44 18.81 33.32
N MET A 93 18.10 17.65 33.35
CA MET A 93 17.45 16.34 33.47
C MET A 93 18.42 15.37 34.13
N ASP A 94 17.96 14.70 35.18
CA ASP A 94 18.77 13.74 35.92
C ASP A 94 18.84 12.40 35.16
N ALA A 95 19.91 11.63 35.40
CA ALA A 95 20.16 10.37 34.71
C ALA A 95 18.98 9.36 34.70
N PRO A 96 18.15 9.22 35.76
CA PRO A 96 16.98 8.34 35.74
C PRO A 96 15.91 8.77 34.72
N ASP A 97 15.63 10.07 34.62
CA ASP A 97 14.60 10.62 33.73
C ASP A 97 15.00 10.44 32.25
N VAL A 98 16.30 10.59 31.97
CA VAL A 98 16.88 10.33 30.64
C VAL A 98 16.69 8.87 30.25
N LEU A 99 16.98 7.94 31.17
CA LEU A 99 16.88 6.51 30.91
C LEU A 99 15.42 6.09 30.69
N GLU A 100 14.48 6.63 31.44
CA GLU A 100 13.05 6.34 31.27
C GLU A 100 12.54 6.81 29.89
N GLU A 101 12.84 8.06 29.50
CA GLU A 101 12.40 8.58 28.21
C GLU A 101 13.13 7.92 27.02
N LEU A 102 14.40 7.52 27.19
CA LEU A 102 15.12 6.74 26.18
C LEU A 102 14.52 5.33 26.00
N ASP A 103 14.13 4.67 27.10
CA ASP A 103 13.46 3.37 27.06
C ASP A 103 12.09 3.47 26.40
N ARG A 104 11.31 4.51 26.73
CA ARG A 104 10.03 4.81 26.09
C ARG A 104 10.17 5.08 24.59
N ALA A 105 11.19 5.84 24.17
CA ALA A 105 11.46 6.09 22.76
C ALA A 105 11.91 4.81 22.03
N SER A 106 12.80 4.03 22.65
CA SER A 106 13.30 2.75 22.12
C SER A 106 12.17 1.74 21.96
N GLY A 107 11.28 1.62 22.94
CA GLY A 107 10.11 0.74 22.88
C GLY A 107 9.15 1.10 21.74
N LYS A 108 8.90 2.41 21.52
CA LYS A 108 8.08 2.89 20.40
C LYS A 108 8.71 2.57 19.04
N LEU A 109 10.02 2.75 18.91
CA LEU A 109 10.76 2.44 17.67
C LEU A 109 10.82 0.93 17.41
N ALA A 110 11.05 0.12 18.44
CA ALA A 110 11.06 -1.33 18.36
C ALA A 110 9.68 -1.88 17.93
N ALA A 111 8.59 -1.31 18.46
CA ALA A 111 7.23 -1.68 18.06
C ALA A 111 6.92 -1.32 16.59
N MET A 112 7.59 -0.32 16.01
CA MET A 112 7.43 0.06 14.61
C MET A 112 8.18 -0.85 13.64
N GLN A 113 9.35 -1.40 14.03
CA GLN A 113 10.22 -2.15 13.13
C GLN A 113 9.52 -3.29 12.38
N PRO A 114 8.73 -4.17 13.03
CA PRO A 114 8.04 -5.24 12.33
C PRO A 114 7.06 -4.73 11.27
N GLY A 115 6.36 -3.63 11.55
CA GLY A 115 5.42 -3.00 10.62
C GLY A 115 6.12 -2.35 9.43
N VAL A 116 7.23 -1.66 9.67
CA VAL A 116 8.08 -1.07 8.61
C VAL A 116 8.65 -2.17 7.71
N GLU A 117 9.18 -3.25 8.29
CA GLU A 117 9.78 -4.33 7.52
C GLU A 117 8.72 -5.13 6.73
N ALA A 118 7.54 -5.36 7.31
CA ALA A 118 6.42 -5.95 6.58
C ALA A 118 5.95 -5.05 5.43
N LEU A 119 5.87 -3.74 5.65
CA LEU A 119 5.51 -2.79 4.60
C LEU A 119 6.58 -2.74 3.50
N ARG A 120 7.86 -2.74 3.86
CA ARG A 120 8.97 -2.76 2.89
C ARG A 120 8.86 -3.97 1.97
N ARG A 121 8.68 -5.17 2.53
CA ARG A 121 8.48 -6.40 1.73
C ARG A 121 7.25 -6.32 0.82
N ASN A 122 6.13 -5.85 1.34
CA ASN A 122 4.91 -5.70 0.55
C ASN A 122 5.07 -4.66 -0.57
N VAL A 123 5.79 -3.57 -0.33
CA VAL A 123 6.08 -2.55 -1.34
C VAL A 123 7.05 -3.09 -2.39
N GLU A 124 8.06 -3.87 -2.01
CA GLU A 124 8.98 -4.52 -2.96
C GLU A 124 8.24 -5.53 -3.86
N ASP A 125 7.33 -6.33 -3.29
CA ASP A 125 6.47 -7.25 -4.05
C ASP A 125 5.51 -6.51 -5.02
N VAL A 126 5.02 -5.33 -4.61
CA VAL A 126 4.15 -4.49 -5.44
C VAL A 126 4.96 -3.70 -6.47
N ALA A 127 6.18 -3.29 -6.18
CA ALA A 127 7.02 -2.48 -7.07
C ALA A 127 7.41 -3.22 -8.37
N GLY A 128 7.47 -4.55 -8.32
CA GLY A 128 7.62 -5.41 -9.51
C GLY A 128 6.31 -5.71 -10.25
N SER A 129 5.17 -5.23 -9.74
CA SER A 129 3.84 -5.53 -10.26
C SER A 129 3.21 -4.31 -10.94
N VAL A 130 2.32 -4.57 -11.90
CA VAL A 130 1.52 -3.52 -12.52
C VAL A 130 0.34 -3.21 -11.61
N VAL A 131 0.13 -1.94 -11.26
CA VAL A 131 -1.01 -1.50 -10.46
C VAL A 131 -2.13 -0.99 -11.37
N ALA A 132 -3.28 -1.65 -11.33
CA ALA A 132 -4.50 -1.20 -12.00
C ALA A 132 -5.48 -0.59 -11.00
N SER A 133 -6.17 0.46 -11.44
CA SER A 133 -7.22 1.12 -10.68
C SER A 133 -8.61 0.75 -11.22
N LEU A 134 -9.55 0.54 -10.31
CA LEU A 134 -10.97 0.49 -10.66
C LEU A 134 -11.50 1.92 -10.57
N GLY A 135 -11.86 2.53 -11.71
CA GLY A 135 -12.36 3.91 -11.82
C GLY A 135 -13.75 4.16 -11.20
N ARG A 136 -14.14 3.35 -10.22
CA ARG A 136 -15.40 3.44 -9.48
C ARG A 136 -15.26 4.41 -8.30
#